data_AF-A0A6P0SNR0-F1
#
_entry.id   AF-A0A6P0SNR0-F1
#
_cell.length_a   1.000
_cell.length_b   1.000
_cell.length_c   1.000
_cell.angle_alpha   90.00
_cell.angle_beta   90.00
_cell.angle_gamma   90.00
#
_symmetry.space_group_name_H-M   'P 1'
#
loop_
_entity.id
_entity.type
_entity.pdbx_description
1 polymer ?
#
loop_
_entity_poly.entity_id
_entity_poly.type
_entity_poly.pdbx_seq_one_letter_code
_entity_poly.pdbx_strand_id
1 'polypeptide(L)' 'IQQLLEQLSQTNPTTTSKEKMIVVSEVVDKIENNPTLKAKVINALKAGGVEAFKETLDHPLVNILMATIEGWTEA' A
#
# COMPACT_ATOMS: atom_id res chain seq x y z
N ILE A 1 5.64 -1.16 -4.52
CA ILE A 1 4.91 -1.06 -3.22
C ILE A 1 5.63 -1.85 -2.13
N GLN A 2 6.05 -3.09 -2.38
CA GLN A 2 6.88 -3.89 -1.46
C GLN A 2 8.01 -3.07 -0.81
N GLN A 3 8.88 -2.47 -1.64
CA GLN A 3 10.00 -1.65 -1.16
C GLN A 3 9.57 -0.48 -0.26
N LEU A 4 8.42 0.16 -0.53
CA LEU A 4 7.93 1.27 0.32
C LEU A 4 7.48 0.75 1.68
N LEU A 5 6.77 -0.38 1.71
CA LEU A 5 6.34 -1.03 2.95
C LEU A 5 7.55 -1.47 3.79
N GLU A 6 8.55 -2.10 3.17
CA GLU A 6 9.78 -2.53 3.84
C GLU A 6 10.56 -1.35 4.40
N GLN A 7 10.84 -0.33 3.58
CA GLN A 7 11.61 0.85 4.00
C GLN A 7 10.96 1.56 5.18
N LEU A 8 9.64 1.76 5.14
CA LEU A 8 8.93 2.46 6.19
C LEU A 8 8.75 1.61 7.45
N SER A 9 8.67 0.28 7.33
CA SER A 9 8.59 -0.62 8.50
C SER A 9 9.95 -0.87 9.16
N GLN A 10 11.06 -0.59 8.49
CA GLN A 10 12.39 -0.64 9.08
C GLN A 10 12.65 0.55 10.02
N THR A 11 12.11 1.72 9.68
CA THR A 11 12.35 2.96 10.43
C THR A 11 11.24 3.32 11.41
N ASN A 12 10.05 2.71 11.26
CA ASN A 12 8.90 2.94 12.12
C ASN A 12 8.49 1.64 12.81
N PRO A 13 8.16 1.67 14.12
CA PRO A 13 7.57 0.51 14.77
C PRO A 13 6.24 0.13 14.10
N THR A 14 5.88 -1.15 14.18
CA THR A 14 4.61 -1.68 13.65
C THR A 14 3.92 -2.60 14.66
N THR A 15 4.15 -2.36 15.95
CA THR A 15 3.71 -3.24 17.04
C THR A 15 2.23 -3.01 17.36
N THR A 16 1.83 -1.75 17.47
CA THR A 16 0.46 -1.34 17.80
C THR A 16 -0.35 -1.01 16.55
N SER A 17 -1.68 -1.05 16.64
CA SER A 17 -2.55 -0.67 15.52
C SER A 17 -2.29 0.77 15.05
N LYS A 18 -2.02 1.70 15.98
CA LYS A 18 -1.72 3.11 15.65
C LYS A 18 -0.45 3.22 14.80
N GLU A 19 0.60 2.51 15.20
CA GLU A 19 1.88 2.50 14.50
C GLU A 19 1.75 1.93 13.09
N LYS A 20 0.99 0.84 12.93
CA LYS A 20 0.68 0.26 11.62
C LYS A 20 -0.05 1.25 10.70
N MET A 21 -1.00 2.01 11.24
CA MET A 21 -1.71 3.05 10.49
C MET A 21 -0.77 4.14 10.00
N ILE A 22 0.16 4.60 10.85
CA ILE A 22 1.15 5.61 10.47
C ILE A 22 1.96 5.15 9.25
N VAL A 23 2.50 3.93 9.29
CA VAL A 23 3.28 3.38 8.17
C VAL A 23 2.43 3.29 6.89
N VAL A 24 1.19 2.81 6.99
CA VAL A 24 0.29 2.71 5.82
C VAL A 24 -0.06 4.09 5.26
N SER A 25 -0.38 5.06 6.11
CA SER A 25 -0.64 6.44 5.68
C SER A 25 0.56 7.04 4.94
N GLU A 26 1.78 6.83 5.44
CA GLU A 26 3.00 7.30 4.76
C GLU A 26 3.23 6.60 3.40
N VAL A 27 2.93 5.30 3.29
CA VAL A 27 2.96 4.59 1.99
C VAL A 27 1.96 5.20 1.02
N VAL A 28 0.72 5.43 1.49
CA VAL A 28 -0.35 6.03 0.69
C VAL A 28 0.05 7.42 0.22
N ASP A 29 0.53 8.29 1.10
CA ASP A 29 0.99 9.64 0.76
C ASP A 29 2.09 9.61 -0.30
N LYS A 30 3.06 8.68 -0.20
CA LYS A 30 4.12 8.53 -1.20
C LYS A 30 3.59 8.08 -2.57
N ILE A 31 2.53 7.28 -2.59
CA ILE A 31 1.89 6.86 -3.85
C ILE A 31 1.10 8.03 -4.43
N GLU A 32 0.30 8.72 -3.62
CA GLU A 32 -0.56 9.80 -4.09
C GLU A 32 0.22 11.00 -4.62
N ASN A 33 1.33 11.34 -3.97
CA ASN A 33 2.23 12.41 -4.40
C ASN A 33 3.10 12.03 -5.62
N ASN A 34 3.00 10.79 -6.12
CA ASN A 34 3.68 10.33 -7.31
C ASN A 34 2.65 9.85 -8.36
N PRO A 35 2.22 10.72 -9.30
CA PRO A 35 1.18 10.38 -10.27
C PRO A 35 1.49 9.13 -11.10
N THR A 36 2.77 8.93 -11.45
CA THR A 36 3.21 7.75 -12.20
C THR A 36 3.06 6.47 -11.37
N LEU A 37 3.41 6.53 -10.09
CA LEU A 37 3.26 5.39 -9.18
C LEU A 37 1.78 5.10 -8.89
N LYS A 38 0.96 6.14 -8.63
CA LYS A 38 -0.49 5.99 -8.43
C LYS A 38 -1.15 5.32 -9.63
N ALA A 39 -0.85 5.77 -10.84
CA ALA A 39 -1.36 5.14 -12.06
C ALA A 39 -0.93 3.67 -12.19
N LYS A 40 0.33 3.33 -11.86
CA LYS A 40 0.81 1.93 -11.86
C LYS A 40 0.06 1.06 -10.86
N VAL A 41 -0.21 1.56 -9.65
CA VAL A 41 -0.97 0.81 -8.63
C VAL A 41 -2.40 0.59 -9.10
N ILE A 42 -3.09 1.65 -9.57
CA ILE A 42 -4.46 1.54 -10.08
C ILE A 42 -4.54 0.57 -11.25
N ASN A 43 -3.61 0.66 -12.22
CA ASN A 43 -3.60 -0.23 -13.38
C ASN A 43 -3.32 -1.69 -12.98
N ALA A 44 -2.41 -1.92 -12.03
CA ALA A 44 -2.15 -3.26 -11.52
C ALA A 44 -3.39 -3.85 -10.82
N LEU A 45 -4.10 -3.04 -10.02
CA LEU A 45 -5.35 -3.45 -9.38
C LEU A 45 -6.47 -3.72 -10.40
N LYS A 46 -6.60 -2.89 -11.45
CA LYS A 46 -7.60 -3.11 -12.52
C LYS A 46 -7.28 -4.33 -13.40
N ALA A 47 -6.01 -4.60 -13.68
CA ALA A 47 -5.59 -5.71 -14.54
C ALA A 47 -5.49 -7.05 -13.82
N GLY A 48 -4.93 -7.06 -12.61
CA GLY A 48 -4.69 -8.27 -11.82
C GLY A 48 -5.72 -8.52 -10.72
N GLY A 49 -6.51 -7.52 -10.34
CA GLY A 49 -7.38 -7.59 -9.18
C GLY A 49 -6.64 -7.41 -7.86
N VAL A 50 -7.41 -7.20 -6.78
CA VAL A 50 -6.87 -6.96 -5.43
C VAL A 50 -6.08 -8.18 -4.92
N GLU A 51 -6.60 -9.39 -5.10
CA GLU A 51 -5.98 -10.60 -4.55
C GLU A 51 -4.62 -10.90 -5.20
N ALA A 52 -4.52 -10.86 -6.54
CA ALA A 52 -3.23 -11.07 -7.21
C ALA A 52 -2.22 -9.98 -6.85
N PHE A 53 -2.68 -8.74 -6.62
CA PHE A 53 -1.80 -7.67 -6.15
C PHE A 53 -1.29 -7.93 -4.73
N LYS A 54 -2.14 -8.42 -3.81
CA LYS A 54 -1.72 -8.83 -2.45
C LYS A 54 -0.67 -9.94 -2.48
N GLU A 55 -0.84 -10.93 -3.34
CA GLU A 55 0.11 -12.06 -3.47
C GLU A 55 1.53 -11.61 -3.88
N THR A 56 1.65 -10.46 -4.56
CA THR A 56 2.96 -9.90 -4.94
C THR A 56 3.67 -9.18 -3.80
N LEU A 57 3.01 -9.01 -2.66
CA LEU A 57 3.45 -8.19 -1.55
C LEU A 57 3.58 -9.04 -0.28
N ASP A 58 4.81 -9.39 0.07
CA ASP A 58 5.14 -10.13 1.28
C ASP A 58 5.33 -9.15 2.45
N HIS A 59 4.23 -8.69 3.03
CA HIS A 59 4.27 -7.74 4.14
C HIS A 59 3.05 -7.84 5.08
N PRO A 60 3.22 -7.78 6.42
CA PRO A 60 2.09 -7.90 7.36
C PRO A 60 1.05 -6.77 7.26
N LEU A 61 1.41 -5.64 6.64
CA LEU A 61 0.51 -4.48 6.45
C LEU A 61 -0.27 -4.50 5.13
N VAL A 62 -0.11 -5.53 4.30
CA VAL A 62 -0.74 -5.59 2.97
C VAL A 62 -2.25 -5.44 3.02
N ASN A 63 -2.91 -6.17 3.93
CA ASN A 63 -4.37 -6.16 4.02
C ASN A 63 -4.89 -4.78 4.44
N ILE A 64 -4.14 -4.11 5.31
CA ILE A 64 -4.46 -2.76 5.77
C ILE A 64 -4.28 -1.75 4.64
N LEU A 65 -3.17 -1.84 3.89
CA LEU A 65 -2.94 -0.99 2.73
C LEU A 65 -4.06 -1.17 1.69
N MET A 66 -4.44 -2.40 1.38
CA MET A 66 -5.49 -2.68 0.40
C MET A 66 -6.84 -2.09 0.82
N ALA A 67 -7.24 -2.26 2.08
CA ALA A 67 -8.46 -1.65 2.60
C ALA A 67 -8.42 -0.11 2.53
N THR A 68 -7.24 0.49 2.68
CA THR A 68 -7.07 1.95 2.62
C THR A 68 -7.21 2.50 1.19
N ILE A 69 -6.80 1.72 0.18
CA ILE A 69 -6.77 2.15 -1.23
C ILE A 69 -7.88 1.55 -2.09
N GLU A 70 -8.81 0.79 -1.50
CA GLU A 70 -9.88 0.06 -2.21
C GLU A 70 -10.67 0.99 -3.16
N GLY A 71 -10.97 2.20 -2.73
CA GLY A 71 -11.70 3.19 -3.54
C GLY A 71 -10.94 3.77 -4.73
N TRP A 72 -9.66 3.48 -4.92
CA TRP A 72 -8.88 4.03 -6.04
C TRP A 72 -9.26 3.45 -7.39
N THR A 73 -9.86 2.26 -7.43
CA THR A 73 -10.27 1.63 -8.70
C THR A 73 -11.65 2.09 -9.17
N GLU A 74 -12.46 2.65 -8.28
CA GLU A 74 -13.81 3.16 -8.54
C GLU A 74 -13.82 4.60 -9.07
N ALA A 75 -12.70 5.31 -8.93
CA ALA A 75 -12.48 6.68 -9.39
C ALA A 75 -12.03 6.78 -10.86
#